data_AF-I5C4M2-F1
#
_entry.id   AF-I5C4M2-F1
#
_cell.length_a   1.000
_cell.length_b   1.000
_cell.length_c   1.000
_cell.angle_alpha   90.00
_cell.angle_beta   90.00
_cell.angle_gamma   90.00
#
_symmetry.space_group_name_H-M   'P 1'
#
loop_
_entity.id
_entity.type
_entity.pdbx_description
1 polymer ?
#
loop_
_entity_poly.entity_id
_entity_poly.type
_entity_poly.pdbx_seq_one_letter_code
_entity_poly.pdbx_strand_id
1 'polypeptide(L)'
;MRRINYWLASFVVGSLLVFSSCSDDDPMDPPMMEDDSFYATMLGGTTLVPDPDNPGQQIQQGFLNLRTVVTNTVLTIATNEGGVYDDLLPYFSVLLNEVARDDFSGFAQLVDDFTIFLAEATGGPFTYTGLDMEAAHDPQRNPRMDGLINNADYDLFIQAVVEGAAQAGITSSDVIGPVGELLESVREPIVQRADDEMLDLYTRLGGSGLIDDPENPGQLIEAGFVPLRAVVTETVLLIASNPEGKYTDLLPYFSVLLAEVGAGDTSGFATLVQDFSEFLAEAIGSVNIQYTGLDMVAAHDPEQNPRMTGLVNAADYDLFVAAIVEAAKGLEVPESVIGEFGGLLNSPGLRDAVIQR
;
A
#
# COMPACT_ATOMS: atom_id res chain seq x y z
N MET A 1 -60.57 76.73 -40.64
CA MET A 1 -60.42 75.86 -41.83
C MET A 1 -60.96 74.47 -41.49
N ARG A 2 -61.71 73.90 -42.45
CA ARG A 2 -62.47 72.62 -42.54
C ARG A 2 -62.11 71.51 -41.51
N ARG A 3 -63.05 70.99 -40.69
CA ARG A 3 -64.10 69.94 -40.94
C ARG A 3 -63.48 68.56 -41.29
N ILE A 4 -63.51 67.54 -40.40
CA ILE A 4 -64.61 66.61 -40.02
C ILE A 4 -64.46 65.22 -40.71
N ASN A 5 -64.30 64.19 -39.85
CA ASN A 5 -65.00 62.87 -39.78
C ASN A 5 -64.72 61.65 -40.69
N TYR A 6 -64.47 60.53 -39.96
CA TYR A 6 -65.09 59.18 -39.98
C TYR A 6 -65.03 58.25 -41.22
N TRP A 7 -65.21 56.95 -40.91
CA TRP A 7 -65.47 55.74 -41.72
C TRP A 7 -64.23 54.83 -41.91
N LEU A 8 -64.10 53.63 -41.35
CA LEU A 8 -64.98 52.44 -41.21
C LEU A 8 -65.36 51.82 -42.57
N ALA A 9 -64.75 50.66 -42.87
CA ALA A 9 -65.42 49.40 -43.30
C ALA A 9 -64.66 48.59 -44.38
N SER A 10 -64.61 47.28 -44.09
CA SER A 10 -64.79 46.12 -44.99
C SER A 10 -63.70 45.66 -45.98
N PHE A 11 -63.10 44.52 -45.61
CA PHE A 11 -63.21 43.21 -46.28
C PHE A 11 -63.24 43.17 -47.82
N VAL A 12 -62.19 42.58 -48.41
CA VAL A 12 -62.25 41.83 -49.68
C VAL A 12 -61.60 40.47 -49.47
N VAL A 13 -62.40 39.43 -49.67
CA VAL A 13 -62.02 38.03 -49.84
C VAL A 13 -61.63 37.80 -51.30
N GLY A 14 -60.59 37.00 -51.54
CA GLY A 14 -60.48 36.20 -52.76
C GLY A 14 -59.16 36.33 -53.51
N SER A 15 -58.27 35.34 -53.34
CA SER A 15 -57.92 34.37 -54.40
C SER A 15 -56.69 33.56 -54.00
N LEU A 16 -56.87 32.24 -53.97
CA LEU A 16 -55.83 31.21 -53.87
C LEU A 16 -54.77 31.38 -54.96
N LEU A 17 -53.50 31.48 -54.57
CA LEU A 17 -52.38 30.92 -55.31
C LEU A 17 -51.48 30.17 -54.33
N VAL A 18 -51.57 28.85 -54.43
CA VAL A 18 -50.69 27.89 -53.78
C VAL A 18 -49.34 28.00 -54.48
N PHE A 19 -48.36 28.62 -53.83
CA PHE A 19 -46.95 28.38 -54.17
C PHE A 19 -46.36 27.48 -53.09
N SER A 20 -46.28 26.20 -53.45
CA SER A 20 -45.40 25.22 -52.83
C SER A 20 -43.96 25.66 -53.06
N SER A 21 -43.20 25.79 -51.98
CA SER A 21 -41.75 25.89 -51.97
C SER A 21 -41.23 25.16 -50.73
N CYS A 22 -41.05 23.85 -50.84
CA CYS A 22 -40.09 23.08 -50.02
C CYS A 22 -38.68 23.65 -50.29
N SER A 23 -37.69 23.65 -49.41
CA SER A 23 -37.42 22.88 -48.20
C SER A 23 -36.18 23.51 -47.58
N ASP A 24 -36.24 23.91 -46.31
CA ASP A 24 -35.05 23.90 -45.46
C ASP A 24 -35.43 23.02 -44.27
N ASP A 25 -35.08 21.74 -44.39
CA ASP A 25 -35.00 20.84 -43.26
C ASP A 25 -33.86 21.37 -42.39
N ASP A 26 -34.17 22.20 -41.41
CA ASP A 26 -33.26 22.40 -40.29
C ASP A 26 -32.93 21.01 -39.74
N PRO A 27 -31.66 20.58 -39.70
CA PRO A 27 -31.31 19.40 -38.95
C PRO A 27 -31.66 19.72 -37.50
N MET A 28 -32.78 19.18 -37.03
CA MET A 28 -33.04 19.03 -35.60
C MET A 28 -31.76 18.43 -35.03
N ASP A 29 -31.06 19.19 -34.18
CA ASP A 29 -29.97 18.63 -33.39
C ASP A 29 -30.49 17.31 -32.82
N PRO A 30 -29.81 16.17 -33.06
CA PRO A 30 -30.25 14.91 -32.51
C PRO A 30 -30.44 15.13 -31.01
N PRO A 31 -31.56 14.67 -30.41
CA PRO A 31 -31.76 14.84 -28.98
C PRO A 31 -30.52 14.30 -28.30
N MET A 32 -29.84 15.14 -27.51
CA MET A 32 -28.73 14.67 -26.68
C MET A 32 -29.25 13.43 -25.96
N MET A 33 -28.64 12.27 -26.19
CA MET A 33 -29.00 11.08 -25.42
C MET A 33 -28.85 11.48 -23.96
N GLU A 34 -29.95 11.38 -23.19
CA GLU A 34 -29.86 11.53 -21.74
C GLU A 34 -28.89 10.46 -21.27
N ASP A 35 -27.80 10.90 -20.65
CA ASP A 35 -26.84 10.01 -20.01
C ASP A 35 -27.52 9.41 -18.77
N ASP A 36 -27.89 8.14 -18.88
CA ASP A 36 -28.55 7.36 -17.83
C ASP A 36 -27.55 6.64 -16.93
N SER A 37 -26.25 6.92 -17.06
CA SER A 37 -25.22 6.36 -16.21
C SER A 37 -25.44 6.69 -14.74
N PHE A 38 -24.90 5.84 -13.86
CA PHE A 38 -24.90 6.10 -12.43
C PHE A 38 -24.17 7.40 -12.09
N TYR A 39 -23.07 7.67 -12.81
CA TYR A 39 -22.31 8.91 -12.72
C TYR A 39 -23.19 10.15 -12.98
N ALA A 40 -23.96 10.13 -14.07
CA ALA A 40 -24.83 11.23 -14.45
C ALA A 40 -26.02 11.41 -13.50
N THR A 41 -26.70 10.32 -13.15
CA THR A 41 -28.01 10.36 -12.48
C THR A 41 -27.92 10.41 -10.95
N MET A 42 -26.92 9.75 -10.36
CA MET A 42 -26.81 9.58 -8.90
C MET A 42 -25.70 10.42 -8.28
N LEU A 43 -24.63 10.71 -9.03
CA LEU A 43 -23.46 11.43 -8.52
C LEU A 43 -23.42 12.91 -8.93
N GLY A 44 -24.33 13.37 -9.79
CA GLY A 44 -24.41 14.77 -10.26
C GLY A 44 -23.72 15.03 -11.60
N GLY A 45 -23.11 13.99 -12.18
CA GLY A 45 -22.64 13.97 -13.55
C GLY A 45 -21.59 15.02 -13.88
N THR A 46 -21.63 15.46 -15.14
CA THR A 46 -20.68 16.39 -15.75
C THR A 46 -20.93 17.86 -15.37
N THR A 47 -21.87 18.14 -14.46
CA THR A 47 -22.14 19.49 -13.97
C THR A 47 -20.87 20.09 -13.36
N LEU A 48 -20.41 21.22 -13.89
CA LEU A 48 -19.21 21.88 -13.39
C LEU A 48 -19.51 22.69 -12.13
N VAL A 49 -18.69 22.46 -11.10
CA VAL A 49 -18.70 23.19 -9.83
C VAL A 49 -17.29 23.64 -9.46
N PRO A 50 -17.12 24.67 -8.62
CA PRO A 50 -15.80 25.06 -8.13
C PRO A 50 -15.08 23.90 -7.44
N ASP A 51 -13.81 23.68 -7.78
CA ASP A 51 -12.99 22.69 -7.08
C ASP A 51 -12.50 23.27 -5.73
N PRO A 52 -12.89 22.68 -4.58
CA PRO A 52 -12.45 23.17 -3.27
C PRO A 52 -10.95 23.00 -3.03
N ASP A 53 -10.32 22.00 -3.65
CA ASP A 53 -8.91 21.67 -3.48
C ASP A 53 -8.03 22.42 -4.50
N ASN A 54 -8.63 22.92 -5.58
CA ASN A 54 -7.95 23.69 -6.62
C ASN A 54 -8.64 25.05 -6.86
N PRO A 55 -8.37 26.07 -6.01
CA PRO A 55 -9.02 27.37 -6.09
C PRO A 55 -8.94 28.01 -7.48
N GLY A 56 -10.09 28.40 -8.03
CA GLY A 56 -10.21 29.01 -9.35
C GLY A 56 -10.39 28.00 -10.49
N GLN A 57 -10.34 26.71 -10.21
CA GLN A 57 -10.66 25.65 -11.17
C GLN A 57 -12.11 25.16 -11.00
N GLN A 58 -12.61 24.46 -12.01
CA GLN A 58 -13.91 23.80 -12.01
C GLN A 58 -13.70 22.30 -12.13
N ILE A 59 -14.60 21.52 -11.54
CA ILE A 59 -14.59 20.05 -11.54
C ILE A 59 -16.01 19.53 -11.79
N GLN A 60 -16.14 18.33 -12.36
CA GLN A 60 -17.44 17.67 -12.49
C GLN A 60 -17.96 17.26 -11.11
N GLN A 61 -19.23 17.56 -10.82
CA GLN A 61 -19.87 17.26 -9.54
C GLN A 61 -19.80 15.77 -9.20
N GLY A 62 -19.97 14.89 -10.20
CA GLY A 62 -19.81 13.45 -10.02
C GLY A 62 -18.42 13.06 -9.54
N PHE A 63 -17.38 13.65 -10.15
CA PHE A 63 -16.00 13.38 -9.78
C PHE A 63 -15.68 13.92 -8.40
N LEU A 64 -16.15 15.13 -8.06
CA LEU A 64 -15.96 15.71 -6.73
C LEU A 64 -16.59 14.83 -5.63
N ASN A 65 -17.78 14.30 -5.87
CA ASN A 65 -18.46 13.43 -4.91
C ASN A 65 -17.67 12.12 -4.70
N LEU A 66 -17.20 11.49 -5.78
CA LEU A 66 -16.34 10.31 -5.68
C LEU A 66 -15.01 10.62 -4.98
N ARG A 67 -14.34 11.71 -5.35
CA ARG A 67 -13.08 12.15 -4.72
C ARG A 67 -13.26 12.36 -3.23
N THR A 68 -14.38 12.95 -2.81
CA THR A 68 -14.70 13.17 -1.40
C THR A 68 -14.86 11.85 -0.66
N VAL A 69 -15.61 10.89 -1.22
CA VAL A 69 -15.77 9.55 -0.64
C VAL A 69 -14.42 8.84 -0.51
N VAL A 70 -13.63 8.80 -1.60
CA VAL A 70 -12.31 8.16 -1.61
C VAL A 70 -11.36 8.79 -0.58
N THR A 71 -11.30 10.12 -0.53
CA THR A 71 -10.50 10.85 0.46
C THR A 71 -10.90 10.47 1.88
N ASN A 72 -12.20 10.48 2.20
CA ASN A 72 -12.69 10.10 3.52
C ASN A 72 -12.40 8.64 3.84
N THR A 73 -12.52 7.71 2.89
CA THR A 73 -12.18 6.30 3.07
C THR A 73 -10.73 6.14 3.51
N VAL A 74 -9.80 6.74 2.76
CA VAL A 74 -8.36 6.65 3.08
C VAL A 74 -8.07 7.28 4.44
N LEU A 75 -8.69 8.42 4.76
CA LEU A 75 -8.52 9.07 6.07
C LEU A 75 -9.13 8.24 7.21
N THR A 76 -10.26 7.57 7.01
CA THR A 76 -10.87 6.67 7.98
C THR A 76 -9.94 5.50 8.31
N ILE A 77 -9.34 4.88 7.29
CA ILE A 77 -8.35 3.81 7.49
C ILE A 77 -7.11 4.37 8.19
N ALA A 78 -6.57 5.51 7.75
CA ALA A 78 -5.34 6.07 8.28
C ALA A 78 -5.47 6.56 9.74
N THR A 79 -6.60 7.18 10.07
CA THR A 79 -6.89 7.64 11.45
C THR A 79 -7.19 6.48 12.38
N ASN A 80 -7.78 5.40 11.84
CA ASN A 80 -8.06 4.15 12.53
C ASN A 80 -8.66 4.36 13.92
N GLU A 81 -9.70 5.20 14.00
CA GLU A 81 -10.31 5.56 15.27
C GLU A 81 -10.85 4.30 15.98
N GLY A 82 -10.35 4.05 17.19
CA GLY A 82 -10.75 2.89 17.99
C GLY A 82 -10.17 1.54 17.54
N GLY A 83 -9.23 1.52 16.58
CA GLY A 83 -8.52 0.31 16.14
C GLY A 83 -9.35 -0.60 15.21
N VAL A 84 -10.42 -0.08 14.61
CA VAL A 84 -11.33 -0.87 13.73
C VAL A 84 -10.61 -1.40 12.49
N TYR A 85 -9.62 -0.66 12.00
CA TYR A 85 -8.87 -0.91 10.78
C TYR A 85 -7.42 -1.29 11.06
N ASP A 86 -7.09 -1.78 12.26
CA ASP A 86 -5.75 -2.26 12.62
C ASP A 86 -5.19 -3.23 11.58
N ASP A 87 -6.03 -4.15 11.07
CA ASP A 87 -5.66 -5.17 10.09
C ASP A 87 -5.40 -4.59 8.69
N LEU A 88 -5.87 -3.37 8.39
CA LEU A 88 -5.61 -2.70 7.11
C LEU A 88 -4.32 -1.88 7.12
N LEU A 89 -3.87 -1.39 8.28
CA LEU A 89 -2.71 -0.50 8.37
C LEU A 89 -1.44 -1.03 7.69
N PRO A 90 -1.09 -2.34 7.76
CA PRO A 90 0.11 -2.85 7.10
C PRO A 90 0.13 -2.58 5.59
N TYR A 91 -1.01 -2.66 4.89
CA TYR A 91 -1.08 -2.40 3.44
C TYR A 91 -0.87 -0.93 3.06
N PHE A 92 -1.03 -0.02 4.03
CA PHE A 92 -0.87 1.43 3.83
C PHE A 92 0.46 1.95 4.36
N SER A 93 1.41 1.08 4.75
CA SER A 93 2.66 1.51 5.40
C SER A 93 3.42 2.56 4.59
N VAL A 94 3.54 2.37 3.27
CA VAL A 94 4.21 3.30 2.35
C VAL A 94 3.53 4.67 2.39
N LEU A 95 2.21 4.69 2.25
CA LEU A 95 1.42 5.91 2.26
C LEU A 95 1.52 6.65 3.60
N LEU A 96 1.36 5.92 4.71
CA LEU A 96 1.40 6.50 6.06
C LEU A 96 2.77 7.10 6.36
N ASN A 97 3.84 6.43 5.94
CA ASN A 97 5.21 6.92 6.14
C ASN A 97 5.56 8.11 5.24
N GLU A 98 4.99 8.23 4.03
CA GLU A 98 5.08 9.45 3.21
C GLU A 98 4.40 10.63 3.90
N VAL A 99 3.15 10.43 4.34
CA VAL A 99 2.38 11.47 5.03
C VAL A 99 3.07 11.91 6.33
N ALA A 100 3.65 10.98 7.10
CA ALA A 100 4.40 11.30 8.31
C ALA A 100 5.65 12.17 8.04
N ARG A 101 6.14 12.18 6.80
CA ARG A 101 7.27 13.00 6.33
C ARG A 101 6.82 14.26 5.57
N ASP A 102 5.56 14.66 5.71
CA ASP A 102 4.92 15.77 4.99
C ASP A 102 4.94 15.62 3.44
N ASP A 103 5.03 14.38 2.93
CA ASP A 103 4.92 14.06 1.52
C ASP A 103 3.53 13.51 1.19
N PHE A 104 2.70 14.31 0.52
CA PHE A 104 1.33 13.96 0.15
C PHE A 104 1.18 13.52 -1.30
N SER A 105 2.29 13.34 -2.04
CA SER A 105 2.25 13.00 -3.46
C SER A 105 1.60 11.64 -3.72
N GLY A 106 1.98 10.63 -2.95
CA GLY A 106 1.39 9.29 -3.03
C GLY A 106 -0.08 9.25 -2.60
N PHE A 107 -0.46 10.06 -1.61
CA PHE A 107 -1.87 10.23 -1.20
C PHE A 107 -2.70 10.84 -2.33
N ALA A 108 -2.23 11.93 -2.91
CA ALA A 108 -2.91 12.60 -4.02
C ALA A 108 -3.07 11.65 -5.21
N GLN A 109 -2.03 10.88 -5.55
CA GLN A 109 -2.09 9.89 -6.62
C GLN A 109 -3.10 8.77 -6.33
N LEU A 110 -3.06 8.17 -5.13
CA LEU A 110 -4.02 7.12 -4.75
C LEU A 110 -5.47 7.62 -4.85
N VAL A 111 -5.74 8.82 -4.33
CA VAL A 111 -7.07 9.42 -4.38
C VAL A 111 -7.50 9.65 -5.83
N ASP A 112 -6.62 10.16 -6.68
CA ASP A 112 -6.93 10.42 -8.09
C ASP A 112 -7.18 9.13 -8.87
N ASP A 113 -6.27 8.16 -8.80
CA ASP A 113 -6.36 6.87 -9.49
C ASP A 113 -7.64 6.12 -9.09
N PHE A 114 -7.96 6.06 -7.79
CA PHE A 114 -9.17 5.38 -7.32
C PHE A 114 -10.44 6.15 -7.71
N THR A 115 -10.41 7.49 -7.68
CA THR A 115 -11.55 8.31 -8.13
C THR A 115 -11.81 8.12 -9.63
N ILE A 116 -10.76 8.09 -10.45
CA ILE A 116 -10.86 7.85 -11.90
C ILE A 116 -11.41 6.45 -12.17
N PHE A 117 -10.94 5.43 -11.46
CA PHE A 117 -11.46 4.06 -11.56
C PHE A 117 -12.98 4.01 -11.30
N LEU A 118 -13.44 4.61 -10.19
CA LEU A 118 -14.87 4.67 -9.87
C LEU A 118 -15.65 5.50 -10.89
N ALA A 119 -15.08 6.61 -11.36
CA ALA A 119 -15.75 7.48 -12.32
C ALA A 119 -15.96 6.78 -13.67
N GLU A 120 -14.94 6.07 -14.20
CA GLU A 120 -15.09 5.24 -15.40
C GLU A 120 -16.12 4.13 -15.18
N ALA A 121 -16.01 3.38 -14.09
CA ALA A 121 -16.88 2.24 -13.81
C ALA A 121 -18.35 2.63 -13.59
N THR A 122 -18.61 3.87 -13.17
CA THR A 122 -19.97 4.42 -13.02
C THR A 122 -20.50 5.09 -14.29
N GLY A 123 -19.75 5.05 -15.40
CA GLY A 123 -20.14 5.56 -16.72
C GLY A 123 -19.74 7.02 -16.99
N GLY A 124 -18.90 7.60 -16.15
CA GLY A 124 -18.35 8.94 -16.36
C GLY A 124 -17.36 9.01 -17.53
N PRO A 125 -17.05 10.21 -18.04
CA PRO A 125 -16.19 10.42 -19.20
C PRO A 125 -14.69 10.32 -18.86
N PHE A 126 -14.32 9.34 -18.04
CA PHE A 126 -12.96 9.11 -17.54
C PHE A 126 -12.47 7.75 -18.02
N THR A 127 -11.16 7.57 -18.05
CA THR A 127 -10.53 6.30 -18.40
C THR A 127 -9.41 6.05 -17.41
N TYR A 128 -9.54 4.96 -16.67
CA TYR A 128 -8.50 4.48 -15.78
C TYR A 128 -7.38 3.86 -16.60
N THR A 129 -6.18 4.40 -16.43
CA THR A 129 -4.96 3.94 -17.12
C THR A 129 -3.95 3.32 -16.17
N GLY A 130 -4.34 3.12 -14.90
CA GLY A 130 -3.49 2.50 -13.89
C GLY A 130 -3.35 1.00 -14.10
N LEU A 131 -2.72 0.37 -13.12
CA LEU A 131 -2.55 -1.08 -13.06
C LEU A 131 -3.92 -1.79 -13.00
N ASP A 132 -4.03 -2.95 -13.65
CA ASP A 132 -5.17 -3.83 -13.46
C ASP A 132 -5.30 -4.22 -11.98
N MET A 133 -6.51 -4.59 -11.53
CA MET A 133 -6.78 -4.80 -10.10
C MET A 133 -5.95 -5.92 -9.46
N GLU A 134 -5.50 -6.90 -10.26
CA GLU A 134 -4.59 -7.95 -9.78
C GLU A 134 -3.19 -7.37 -9.57
N ALA A 135 -2.65 -6.68 -10.58
CA ALA A 135 -1.35 -6.03 -10.54
C ALA A 135 -1.24 -4.94 -9.46
N ALA A 136 -2.33 -4.18 -9.27
CA ALA A 136 -2.38 -3.08 -8.33
C ALA A 136 -2.26 -3.56 -6.88
N HIS A 137 -2.65 -4.81 -6.59
CA HIS A 137 -2.67 -5.40 -5.25
C HIS A 137 -1.69 -6.57 -5.09
N ASP A 138 -0.76 -6.74 -6.03
CA ASP A 138 0.34 -7.70 -5.97
C ASP A 138 1.65 -6.96 -5.60
N PRO A 139 2.25 -7.20 -4.43
CA PRO A 139 3.50 -6.57 -3.98
C PRO A 139 4.68 -6.76 -4.94
N GLN A 140 4.70 -7.81 -5.75
CA GLN A 140 5.76 -8.04 -6.74
C GLN A 140 5.63 -7.11 -7.96
N ARG A 141 4.43 -6.58 -8.21
CA ARG A 141 4.10 -5.74 -9.36
C ARG A 141 3.86 -4.29 -8.98
N ASN A 142 3.42 -4.05 -7.74
CA ASN A 142 3.22 -2.72 -7.18
C ASN A 142 3.99 -2.57 -5.86
N PRO A 143 5.15 -1.88 -5.86
CA PRO A 143 5.97 -1.71 -4.67
C PRO A 143 5.34 -0.81 -3.60
N ARG A 144 4.15 -0.26 -3.85
CA ARG A 144 3.38 0.51 -2.86
C ARG A 144 2.40 -0.34 -2.05
N MET A 145 2.25 -1.62 -2.40
CA MET A 145 1.43 -2.57 -1.67
C MET A 145 2.33 -3.50 -0.86
N ASP A 146 2.13 -3.49 0.45
CA ASP A 146 2.80 -4.43 1.34
C ASP A 146 1.86 -5.61 1.65
N GLY A 147 2.18 -6.77 1.08
CA GLY A 147 1.46 -8.01 1.31
C GLY A 147 0.20 -8.22 0.43
N LEU A 148 -0.26 -9.48 0.43
CA LEU A 148 -1.43 -9.94 -0.34
C LEU A 148 -2.71 -9.88 0.50
N ILE A 149 -3.81 -9.48 -0.13
CA ILE A 149 -5.12 -9.24 0.52
C ILE A 149 -5.94 -10.54 0.61
N ASN A 150 -6.59 -10.79 1.74
CA ASN A 150 -7.58 -11.86 1.89
C ASN A 150 -9.03 -11.32 1.91
N ASN A 151 -10.05 -12.19 2.08
CA ASN A 151 -11.44 -11.72 2.09
C ASN A 151 -11.79 -10.82 3.27
N ALA A 152 -11.23 -11.10 4.46
CA ALA A 152 -11.51 -10.33 5.66
C ALA A 152 -10.97 -8.90 5.55
N ASP A 153 -9.77 -8.74 4.98
CA ASP A 153 -9.19 -7.44 4.69
C ASP A 153 -10.08 -6.67 3.69
N TYR A 154 -10.53 -7.32 2.62
CA TYR A 154 -11.38 -6.68 1.62
C TYR A 154 -12.74 -6.26 2.19
N ASP A 155 -13.33 -7.06 3.08
CA ASP A 155 -14.57 -6.73 3.79
C ASP A 155 -14.39 -5.49 4.68
N LEU A 156 -13.25 -5.40 5.40
CA LEU A 156 -12.89 -4.21 6.19
C LEU A 156 -12.72 -2.97 5.31
N PHE A 157 -12.12 -3.13 4.13
CA PHE A 157 -12.00 -2.04 3.17
C PHE A 157 -13.37 -1.55 2.69
N ILE A 158 -14.29 -2.45 2.33
CA ILE A 158 -15.67 -2.08 1.95
C ILE A 158 -16.36 -1.34 3.10
N GLN A 159 -16.18 -1.79 4.35
CA GLN A 159 -16.71 -1.10 5.52
C GLN A 159 -16.16 0.34 5.61
N ALA A 160 -14.86 0.55 5.38
CA ALA A 160 -14.26 1.88 5.34
C ALA A 160 -14.86 2.76 4.22
N VAL A 161 -15.15 2.18 3.04
CA VAL A 161 -15.82 2.92 1.95
C VAL A 161 -17.21 3.39 2.35
N VAL A 162 -18.00 2.53 2.99
CA VAL A 162 -19.35 2.88 3.48
C VAL A 162 -19.27 4.00 4.51
N GLU A 163 -18.31 3.94 5.43
CA GLU A 163 -18.11 4.99 6.42
C GLU A 163 -17.64 6.31 5.79
N GLY A 164 -16.69 6.26 4.86
CA GLY A 164 -16.20 7.42 4.12
C GLY A 164 -17.31 8.11 3.30
N ALA A 165 -18.20 7.32 2.69
CA ALA A 165 -19.39 7.82 2.00
C ALA A 165 -20.38 8.49 2.97
N ALA A 166 -20.61 7.89 4.15
CA ALA A 166 -21.47 8.48 5.17
C ALA A 166 -20.93 9.82 5.69
N GLN A 167 -19.62 9.95 5.87
CA GLN A 167 -18.97 11.22 6.23
C GLN A 167 -19.11 12.29 5.13
N ALA A 168 -19.20 11.88 3.86
CA ALA A 168 -19.51 12.76 2.73
C ALA A 168 -21.01 13.13 2.63
N GLY A 169 -21.86 12.62 3.55
CA GLY A 169 -23.31 12.82 3.51
C GLY A 169 -24.04 11.92 2.50
N ILE A 170 -23.36 10.94 1.92
CA ILE A 170 -23.91 9.98 0.97
C ILE A 170 -24.33 8.74 1.74
N THR A 171 -25.58 8.73 2.21
CA THR A 171 -26.14 7.62 3.02
C THR A 171 -27.28 6.88 2.31
N SER A 172 -27.62 7.25 1.08
CA SER A 172 -28.70 6.61 0.34
C SER A 172 -28.32 5.19 -0.07
N SER A 173 -29.20 4.21 0.18
CA SER A 173 -29.04 2.84 -0.30
C SER A 173 -28.97 2.75 -1.83
N ASP A 174 -29.62 3.69 -2.51
CA ASP A 174 -29.64 3.74 -3.98
C ASP A 174 -28.28 4.15 -4.55
N VAL A 175 -27.38 4.70 -3.72
CA VAL A 175 -26.00 5.03 -4.09
C VAL A 175 -25.03 3.99 -3.52
N ILE A 176 -25.12 3.68 -2.23
CA ILE A 176 -24.20 2.77 -1.55
C ILE A 176 -24.31 1.34 -2.10
N GLY A 177 -25.52 0.87 -2.40
CA GLY A 177 -25.74 -0.49 -2.92
C GLY A 177 -24.99 -0.74 -4.23
N PRO A 178 -25.24 0.05 -5.30
CA PRO A 178 -24.53 -0.10 -6.56
C PRO A 178 -23.00 0.10 -6.47
N VAL A 179 -22.53 1.00 -5.60
CA VAL A 179 -21.08 1.16 -5.36
C VAL A 179 -20.50 -0.10 -4.70
N GLY A 180 -21.22 -0.69 -3.73
CA GLY A 180 -20.84 -1.98 -3.15
C GLY A 180 -20.80 -3.10 -4.18
N GLU A 181 -21.80 -3.20 -5.06
CA GLU A 181 -21.81 -4.18 -6.16
C GLU A 181 -20.63 -4.00 -7.12
N LEU A 182 -20.28 -2.74 -7.43
CA LEU A 182 -19.09 -2.42 -8.22
C LEU A 182 -17.81 -2.90 -7.53
N LEU A 183 -17.62 -2.60 -6.24
CA LEU A 183 -16.45 -3.07 -5.49
C LEU A 183 -16.43 -4.61 -5.41
N GLU A 184 -17.56 -5.26 -5.20
CA GLU A 184 -17.64 -6.73 -5.20
C GLU A 184 -17.26 -7.34 -6.55
N SER A 185 -17.55 -6.65 -7.66
CA SER A 185 -17.19 -7.12 -9.01
C SER A 185 -15.69 -7.22 -9.26
N VAL A 186 -14.86 -6.52 -8.46
CA VAL A 186 -13.40 -6.57 -8.54
C VAL A 186 -12.74 -7.32 -7.39
N ARG A 187 -13.52 -7.99 -6.53
CA ARG A 187 -12.97 -8.76 -5.41
C ARG A 187 -12.00 -9.85 -5.86
N GLU A 188 -12.39 -10.64 -6.87
CA GLU A 188 -11.61 -11.80 -7.32
C GLU A 188 -10.15 -11.44 -7.68
N PRO A 189 -9.87 -10.44 -8.53
CA PRO A 189 -8.48 -10.09 -8.83
C PRO A 189 -7.72 -9.47 -7.64
N ILE A 190 -8.42 -8.91 -6.65
CA ILE A 190 -7.79 -8.24 -5.49
C ILE A 190 -7.43 -9.23 -4.39
N VAL A 191 -8.30 -10.21 -4.11
CA VAL A 191 -8.11 -11.21 -3.05
C VAL A 191 -7.16 -12.30 -3.54
N GLN A 192 -5.90 -12.22 -3.10
CA GLN A 192 -4.79 -13.05 -3.55
C GLN A 192 -4.16 -13.89 -2.43
N ARG A 193 -4.53 -13.65 -1.16
CA ARG A 193 -4.11 -14.43 0.01
C ARG A 193 -5.26 -15.30 0.51
N ALA A 194 -4.95 -16.53 0.95
CA ALA A 194 -5.95 -17.41 1.54
C ALA A 194 -6.41 -16.89 2.92
N ASP A 195 -7.66 -17.15 3.30
CA ASP A 195 -8.23 -16.66 4.56
C ASP A 195 -7.55 -17.23 5.81
N ASP A 196 -6.93 -18.40 5.70
CA ASP A 196 -6.19 -19.07 6.79
C ASP A 196 -4.68 -18.79 6.78
N GLU A 197 -4.19 -18.04 5.79
CA GLU A 197 -2.80 -17.63 5.69
C GLU A 197 -2.60 -16.30 6.41
N MET A 198 -1.57 -16.19 7.26
CA MET A 198 -1.21 -14.91 7.88
C MET A 198 -0.45 -14.03 6.90
N LEU A 199 -0.54 -12.72 7.11
CA LEU A 199 0.32 -11.77 6.42
C LEU A 199 1.78 -12.08 6.74
N ASP A 200 2.66 -11.95 5.74
CA ASP A 200 4.07 -12.23 5.91
C ASP A 200 4.66 -11.36 7.04
N LEU A 201 5.73 -11.86 7.65
CA LEU A 201 6.29 -11.22 8.83
C LEU A 201 6.96 -9.88 8.48
N TYR A 202 7.52 -9.72 7.28
CA TYR A 202 8.10 -8.45 6.86
C TYR A 202 7.06 -7.33 6.84
N THR A 203 5.92 -7.59 6.22
CA THR A 203 4.78 -6.68 6.15
C THR A 203 4.27 -6.33 7.55
N ARG A 204 4.12 -7.31 8.44
CA ARG A 204 3.71 -7.07 9.84
C ARG A 204 4.73 -6.28 10.66
N LEU A 205 6.00 -6.28 10.28
CA LEU A 205 7.05 -5.48 10.91
C LEU A 205 7.11 -4.04 10.38
N GLY A 206 6.24 -3.67 9.44
CA GLY A 206 6.16 -2.33 8.85
C GLY A 206 6.45 -2.30 7.35
N GLY A 207 6.77 -3.45 6.73
CA GLY A 207 6.88 -3.57 5.28
C GLY A 207 7.92 -2.66 4.64
N SER A 208 7.67 -2.31 3.38
CA SER A 208 8.56 -1.51 2.53
C SER A 208 8.45 0.00 2.75
N GLY A 209 7.52 0.45 3.60
CA GLY A 209 7.36 1.86 3.91
C GLY A 209 8.65 2.48 4.44
N LEU A 210 9.08 3.59 3.85
CA LEU A 210 10.36 4.23 4.16
C LEU A 210 10.25 5.21 5.34
N ILE A 211 11.05 4.99 6.37
CA ILE A 211 11.22 5.86 7.54
C ILE A 211 12.64 6.40 7.62
N ASP A 212 12.85 7.43 8.43
CA ASP A 212 14.21 7.91 8.73
C ASP A 212 15.02 6.81 9.40
N ASP A 213 16.24 6.58 8.88
CA ASP A 213 17.15 5.61 9.46
C ASP A 213 17.66 6.12 10.83
N PRO A 214 17.34 5.42 11.94
CA PRO A 214 17.77 5.85 13.28
C PRO A 214 19.30 5.79 13.49
N GLU A 215 20.00 5.00 12.69
CA GLU A 215 21.45 4.82 12.76
C GLU A 215 22.21 5.66 11.71
N ASN A 216 21.54 6.08 10.64
CA ASN A 216 22.13 6.86 9.55
C ASN A 216 21.32 8.14 9.27
N PRO A 217 21.53 9.22 10.05
CA PRO A 217 20.76 10.45 9.91
C PRO A 217 20.74 11.01 8.49
N GLY A 218 19.53 11.29 7.98
CA GLY A 218 19.31 11.80 6.63
C GLY A 218 19.26 10.72 5.54
N GLN A 219 19.28 9.45 5.91
CA GLN A 219 18.97 8.33 5.02
C GLN A 219 17.59 7.76 5.37
N LEU A 220 16.94 7.17 4.38
CA LEU A 220 15.68 6.44 4.56
C LEU A 220 15.95 4.94 4.52
N ILE A 221 15.13 4.19 5.25
CA ILE A 221 15.19 2.74 5.34
C ILE A 221 13.78 2.15 5.44
N GLU A 222 13.59 0.92 4.97
CA GLU A 222 12.31 0.22 5.11
C GLU A 222 12.00 -0.05 6.59
N ALA A 223 10.77 0.26 7.00
CA ALA A 223 10.32 0.11 8.38
C ALA A 223 10.42 -1.35 8.85
N GLY A 224 10.10 -2.32 7.98
CA GLY A 224 10.24 -3.75 8.26
C GLY A 224 11.69 -4.20 8.54
N PHE A 225 12.69 -3.50 7.99
CA PHE A 225 14.10 -3.85 8.15
C PHE A 225 14.70 -3.40 9.49
N VAL A 226 14.26 -2.25 10.01
CA VAL A 226 14.78 -1.67 11.26
C VAL A 226 14.77 -2.64 12.46
N PRO A 227 13.67 -3.32 12.79
CA PRO A 227 13.66 -4.26 13.91
C PRO A 227 14.60 -5.46 13.68
N LEU A 228 14.78 -5.91 12.43
CA LEU A 228 15.74 -6.98 12.11
C LEU A 228 17.17 -6.55 12.40
N ARG A 229 17.53 -5.36 11.91
CA ARG A 229 18.87 -4.78 12.13
C ARG A 229 19.16 -4.60 13.61
N ALA A 230 18.18 -4.14 14.39
CA ALA A 230 18.31 -3.99 15.83
C ALA A 230 18.57 -5.34 16.53
N VAL A 231 17.76 -6.37 16.26
CA VAL A 231 17.92 -7.70 16.86
C VAL A 231 19.24 -8.34 16.48
N VAL A 232 19.64 -8.25 15.20
CA VAL A 232 20.92 -8.78 14.71
C VAL A 232 22.09 -8.07 15.38
N THR A 233 22.07 -6.73 15.44
CA THR A 233 23.10 -5.94 16.10
C THR A 233 23.24 -6.34 17.57
N GLU A 234 22.13 -6.39 18.31
CA GLU A 234 22.15 -6.75 19.73
C GLU A 234 22.61 -8.20 19.95
N THR A 235 22.24 -9.13 19.07
CA THR A 235 22.72 -10.52 19.11
C THR A 235 24.24 -10.59 19.04
N VAL A 236 24.84 -9.89 18.07
CA VAL A 236 26.30 -9.91 17.88
C VAL A 236 27.00 -9.26 19.08
N LEU A 237 26.47 -8.15 19.60
CA LEU A 237 27.00 -7.47 20.79
C LEU A 237 26.88 -8.34 22.06
N LEU A 238 25.78 -9.06 22.21
CA LEU A 238 25.55 -9.97 23.32
C LEU A 238 26.57 -11.13 23.32
N ILE A 239 26.80 -11.72 22.15
CA ILE A 239 27.82 -12.78 21.98
C ILE A 239 29.22 -12.21 22.27
N ALA A 240 29.55 -11.03 21.72
CA ALA A 240 30.86 -10.41 21.87
C ALA A 240 31.16 -10.01 23.33
N SER A 241 30.17 -9.48 24.05
CA SER A 241 30.32 -9.11 25.45
C SER A 241 30.38 -10.32 26.39
N ASN A 242 29.85 -11.47 25.95
CA ASN A 242 29.88 -12.76 26.63
C ASN A 242 29.52 -12.65 28.14
N PRO A 243 28.34 -12.11 28.48
CA PRO A 243 27.93 -11.91 29.87
C PRO A 243 28.02 -13.23 30.63
N GLU A 244 28.70 -13.20 31.76
CA GLU A 244 28.88 -14.34 32.66
C GLU A 244 29.56 -15.58 32.01
N GLY A 245 30.16 -15.42 30.83
CA GLY A 245 30.77 -16.51 30.09
C GLY A 245 29.79 -17.39 29.31
N LYS A 246 28.51 -16.98 29.19
CA LYS A 246 27.43 -17.78 28.59
C LYS A 246 27.67 -18.19 27.14
N TYR A 247 28.29 -17.32 26.34
CA TYR A 247 28.53 -17.48 24.90
C TYR A 247 29.99 -17.82 24.57
N THR A 248 30.74 -18.33 25.56
CA THR A 248 32.16 -18.66 25.39
C THR A 248 32.42 -19.59 24.21
N ASP A 249 31.51 -20.55 23.96
CA ASP A 249 31.64 -21.52 22.87
C ASP A 249 31.39 -20.90 21.48
N LEU A 250 30.73 -19.74 21.40
CA LEU A 250 30.54 -19.00 20.14
C LEU A 250 31.72 -18.11 19.79
N LEU A 251 32.47 -17.61 20.78
CA LEU A 251 33.55 -16.63 20.58
C LEU A 251 34.61 -17.02 19.52
N PRO A 252 35.03 -18.29 19.39
CA PRO A 252 36.00 -18.68 18.35
C PRO A 252 35.55 -18.28 16.94
N TYR A 253 34.27 -18.46 16.62
CA TYR A 253 33.68 -18.17 15.30
C TYR A 253 33.69 -16.67 14.96
N PHE A 254 33.76 -15.80 15.97
CA PHE A 254 33.79 -14.34 15.79
C PHE A 254 35.20 -13.75 15.97
N SER A 255 36.25 -14.57 16.07
CA SER A 255 37.60 -14.08 16.41
C SER A 255 38.17 -13.03 15.43
N VAL A 256 37.90 -13.16 14.13
CA VAL A 256 38.27 -12.15 13.12
C VAL A 256 37.53 -10.84 13.38
N LEU A 257 36.21 -10.92 13.55
CA LEU A 257 35.36 -9.76 13.82
C LEU A 257 35.79 -9.03 15.10
N LEU A 258 36.05 -9.77 16.18
CA LEU A 258 36.49 -9.20 17.46
C LEU A 258 37.85 -8.53 17.34
N ALA A 259 38.76 -9.07 16.51
CA ALA A 259 40.05 -8.45 16.26
C ALA A 259 39.93 -7.14 15.46
N GLU A 260 39.06 -7.09 14.46
CA GLU A 260 38.74 -5.88 13.67
C GLU A 260 38.20 -4.78 14.57
N VAL A 261 37.14 -5.09 15.34
CA VAL A 261 36.52 -4.13 16.27
C VAL A 261 37.51 -3.67 17.35
N GLY A 262 38.32 -4.58 17.89
CA GLY A 262 39.37 -4.25 18.85
C GLY A 262 40.46 -3.33 18.30
N ALA A 263 40.67 -3.34 16.98
CA ALA A 263 41.56 -2.42 16.26
C ALA A 263 40.87 -1.09 15.89
N GLY A 264 39.59 -0.93 16.21
CA GLY A 264 38.77 0.24 15.86
C GLY A 264 38.20 0.21 14.44
N ASP A 265 38.25 -0.93 13.76
CA ASP A 265 37.65 -1.14 12.43
C ASP A 265 36.30 -1.85 12.59
N THR A 266 35.21 -1.13 12.31
CA THR A 266 33.83 -1.66 12.41
C THR A 266 33.25 -2.09 11.07
N SER A 267 34.03 -2.06 9.98
CA SER A 267 33.53 -2.40 8.65
C SER A 267 33.01 -3.83 8.57
N GLY A 268 33.77 -4.79 9.11
CA GLY A 268 33.37 -6.19 9.15
C GLY A 268 32.17 -6.49 10.06
N PHE A 269 31.90 -5.63 11.06
CA PHE A 269 30.70 -5.68 11.90
C PHE A 269 29.49 -5.17 11.13
N ALA A 270 29.62 -4.01 10.49
CA ALA A 270 28.56 -3.42 9.68
C ALA A 270 28.13 -4.38 8.55
N THR A 271 29.09 -5.00 7.84
CA THR A 271 28.79 -6.01 6.82
C THR A 271 28.06 -7.22 7.39
N LEU A 272 28.50 -7.77 8.54
CA LEU A 272 27.82 -8.92 9.14
C LEU A 272 26.37 -8.58 9.51
N VAL A 273 26.16 -7.44 10.15
CA VAL A 273 24.82 -6.99 10.54
C VAL A 273 23.94 -6.80 9.31
N GLN A 274 24.45 -6.12 8.28
CA GLN A 274 23.73 -5.89 7.04
C GLN A 274 23.37 -7.20 6.34
N ASP A 275 24.35 -8.06 6.05
CA ASP A 275 24.14 -9.32 5.34
C ASP A 275 23.14 -10.22 6.07
N PHE A 276 23.23 -10.32 7.40
CA PHE A 276 22.31 -11.17 8.16
C PHE A 276 20.91 -10.56 8.23
N SER A 277 20.77 -9.24 8.38
CA SER A 277 19.47 -8.58 8.33
C SER A 277 18.82 -8.67 6.95
N GLU A 278 19.58 -8.54 5.87
CA GLU A 278 19.09 -8.70 4.49
C GLU A 278 18.65 -10.14 4.22
N PHE A 279 19.41 -11.14 4.67
CA PHE A 279 19.01 -12.55 4.62
C PHE A 279 17.67 -12.79 5.33
N LEU A 280 17.53 -12.25 6.53
CA LEU A 280 16.27 -12.39 7.28
C LEU A 280 15.12 -11.67 6.56
N ALA A 281 15.33 -10.43 6.10
CA ALA A 281 14.32 -9.63 5.41
C ALA A 281 13.77 -10.34 4.17
N GLU A 282 14.66 -10.84 3.29
CA GLU A 282 14.27 -11.63 2.12
C GLU A 282 13.49 -12.88 2.53
N ALA A 283 13.99 -13.63 3.53
CA ALA A 283 13.37 -14.87 3.97
C ALA A 283 11.99 -14.70 4.61
N ILE A 284 11.65 -13.51 5.10
CA ILE A 284 10.37 -13.23 5.75
C ILE A 284 9.38 -12.40 4.93
N GLY A 285 9.70 -12.10 3.66
CA GLY A 285 8.73 -11.53 2.72
C GLY A 285 9.11 -10.19 2.08
N SER A 286 10.31 -9.65 2.33
CA SER A 286 10.73 -8.44 1.61
C SER A 286 10.84 -8.70 0.11
N VAL A 287 10.27 -7.81 -0.69
CA VAL A 287 10.36 -7.85 -2.17
C VAL A 287 11.45 -6.93 -2.73
N ASN A 288 11.93 -5.99 -1.91
CA ASN A 288 12.93 -4.98 -2.30
C ASN A 288 14.34 -5.30 -1.79
N ILE A 289 14.45 -6.15 -0.76
CA ILE A 289 15.71 -6.53 -0.15
C ILE A 289 16.05 -7.95 -0.59
N GLN A 290 17.24 -8.11 -1.15
CA GLN A 290 17.78 -9.39 -1.61
C GLN A 290 19.13 -9.63 -0.97
N TYR A 291 19.29 -10.79 -0.35
CA TYR A 291 20.57 -11.23 0.15
C TYR A 291 21.46 -11.70 -1.00
N THR A 292 22.60 -11.05 -1.13
CA THR A 292 23.56 -11.34 -2.22
C THR A 292 24.84 -12.02 -1.73
N GLY A 293 24.90 -12.37 -0.44
CA GLY A 293 26.04 -13.03 0.18
C GLY A 293 26.18 -14.50 -0.21
N LEU A 294 27.10 -15.19 0.46
CA LEU A 294 27.30 -16.63 0.30
C LEU A 294 26.05 -17.40 0.71
N ASP A 295 25.74 -18.50 0.03
CA ASP A 295 24.72 -19.41 0.54
C ASP A 295 25.12 -19.92 1.95
N MET A 296 24.13 -20.39 2.71
CA MET A 296 24.35 -20.72 4.14
C MET A 296 25.35 -21.86 4.34
N VAL A 297 25.60 -22.70 3.33
CA VAL A 297 26.64 -23.73 3.40
C VAL A 297 28.02 -23.09 3.24
N ALA A 298 28.24 -22.34 2.16
CA ALA A 298 29.50 -21.66 1.89
C ALA A 298 29.84 -20.60 2.94
N ALA A 299 28.83 -19.91 3.47
CA ALA A 299 28.98 -18.90 4.53
C ALA A 299 29.53 -19.49 5.84
N HIS A 300 29.22 -20.75 6.14
CA HIS A 300 29.62 -21.42 7.38
C HIS A 300 30.72 -22.48 7.19
N ASP A 301 31.28 -22.58 5.99
CA ASP A 301 32.40 -23.46 5.63
C ASP A 301 33.73 -22.68 5.68
N PRO A 302 34.67 -22.99 6.59
CA PRO A 302 35.99 -22.34 6.66
C PRO A 302 36.85 -22.43 5.40
N GLU A 303 36.58 -23.40 4.50
CA GLU A 303 37.29 -23.51 3.22
C GLU A 303 36.81 -22.45 2.20
N GLN A 304 35.60 -21.94 2.35
CA GLN A 304 34.97 -20.98 1.45
C GLN A 304 34.85 -19.58 2.07
N ASN A 305 34.57 -19.50 3.37
CA ASN A 305 34.53 -18.27 4.13
C ASN A 305 35.69 -18.22 5.16
N PRO A 306 36.78 -17.49 4.86
CA PRO A 306 37.94 -17.41 5.73
C PRO A 306 37.67 -16.67 7.06
N ARG A 307 36.50 -16.03 7.23
CA ARG A 307 36.10 -15.43 8.51
C ARG A 307 35.60 -16.49 9.50
N MET A 308 35.22 -17.68 9.04
CA MET A 308 34.84 -18.81 9.88
C MET A 308 36.07 -19.61 10.30
N THR A 309 36.26 -19.80 11.61
CA THR A 309 37.43 -20.53 12.14
C THR A 309 37.21 -22.02 12.36
N GLY A 310 35.99 -22.51 12.10
CA GLY A 310 35.63 -23.91 12.29
C GLY A 310 34.22 -24.21 11.80
N LEU A 311 33.91 -25.50 11.70
CA LEU A 311 32.57 -25.98 11.38
C LEU A 311 31.67 -25.85 12.62
N VAL A 312 30.40 -25.51 12.37
CA VAL A 312 29.36 -25.34 13.40
C VAL A 312 28.72 -26.69 13.68
N ASN A 313 28.58 -27.07 14.95
CA ASN A 313 27.80 -28.23 15.37
C ASN A 313 26.42 -27.81 15.92
N ALA A 314 25.53 -28.78 16.16
CA ALA A 314 24.18 -28.51 16.63
C ALA A 314 24.10 -27.71 17.96
N ALA A 315 24.99 -27.96 18.91
CA ALA A 315 25.00 -27.25 20.18
C ALA A 315 25.43 -25.79 20.01
N ASP A 316 26.39 -25.52 19.11
CA ASP A 316 26.82 -24.15 18.79
C ASP A 316 25.66 -23.39 18.13
N TYR A 317 24.96 -24.03 17.18
CA TYR A 317 23.80 -23.44 16.51
C TYR A 317 22.67 -23.12 17.50
N ASP A 318 22.31 -24.08 18.36
CA ASP A 318 21.26 -23.89 19.37
C ASP A 318 21.63 -22.76 20.36
N LEU A 319 22.92 -22.61 20.70
CA LEU A 319 23.43 -21.52 21.53
C LEU A 319 23.35 -20.16 20.82
N PHE A 320 23.61 -20.11 19.51
CA PHE A 320 23.43 -18.92 18.70
C PHE A 320 21.95 -18.49 18.62
N VAL A 321 21.04 -19.43 18.38
CA VAL A 321 19.59 -19.15 18.41
C VAL A 321 19.16 -18.65 19.79
N ALA A 322 19.72 -19.19 20.88
CA ALA A 322 19.44 -18.69 22.22
C ALA A 322 19.95 -17.25 22.44
N ALA A 323 21.04 -16.83 21.79
CA ALA A 323 21.49 -15.45 21.80
C ALA A 323 20.50 -14.51 21.08
N ILE A 324 19.98 -14.93 19.92
CA ILE A 324 18.95 -14.18 19.17
C ILE A 324 17.70 -13.98 20.03
N VAL A 325 17.22 -15.04 20.69
CA VAL A 325 16.04 -14.97 21.56
C VAL A 325 16.27 -14.02 22.73
N GLU A 326 17.46 -14.02 23.34
CA GLU A 326 17.79 -13.11 24.43
C GLU A 326 17.87 -11.65 23.97
N ALA A 327 18.51 -11.40 22.83
CA ALA A 327 18.59 -10.07 22.22
C ALA A 327 17.19 -9.54 21.88
N ALA A 328 16.35 -10.36 21.23
CA ALA A 328 14.97 -9.99 20.88
C ALA A 328 14.13 -9.68 22.14
N LYS A 329 14.30 -10.45 23.22
CA LYS A 329 13.65 -10.17 24.51
C LYS A 329 14.14 -8.88 25.15
N GLY A 330 15.44 -8.59 25.05
CA GLY A 330 16.02 -7.34 25.52
C GLY A 330 15.46 -6.12 24.78
N LEU A 331 15.07 -6.29 23.52
CA LEU A 331 14.42 -5.28 22.68
C LEU A 331 12.88 -5.29 22.76
N GLU A 332 12.31 -6.06 23.70
CA GLU A 332 10.86 -6.17 23.91
C GLU A 332 10.08 -6.66 22.68
N VAL A 333 10.72 -7.44 21.80
CA VAL A 333 10.06 -8.06 20.64
C VAL A 333 8.96 -9.03 21.13
N PRO A 334 7.74 -9.00 20.56
CA PRO A 334 6.66 -9.90 20.97
C PRO A 334 7.04 -11.38 20.86
N GLU A 335 6.64 -12.20 21.83
CA GLU A 335 6.94 -13.65 21.85
C GLU A 335 6.38 -14.39 20.63
N SER A 336 5.26 -13.93 20.05
CA SER A 336 4.74 -14.47 18.79
C SER A 336 5.73 -14.29 17.65
N VAL A 337 6.28 -13.08 17.49
CA VAL A 337 7.29 -12.73 16.48
C VAL A 337 8.58 -13.51 16.70
N ILE A 338 9.05 -13.61 17.96
CA ILE A 338 10.22 -14.43 18.32
C ILE A 338 9.99 -15.90 17.93
N GLY A 339 8.79 -16.43 18.19
CA GLY A 339 8.42 -17.80 17.83
C GLY A 339 8.48 -18.05 16.32
N GLU A 340 8.00 -17.11 15.51
CA GLU A 340 8.06 -17.19 14.05
C GLU A 340 9.48 -17.13 13.51
N PHE A 341 10.32 -16.20 14.01
CA PHE A 341 11.76 -16.18 13.68
C PHE A 341 12.46 -17.47 14.08
N GLY A 342 12.17 -17.98 15.27
CA GLY A 342 12.70 -19.27 15.73
C GLY A 342 12.32 -20.42 14.81
N GLY A 343 11.10 -20.40 14.27
CA GLY A 343 10.63 -21.35 13.26
C GLY A 343 11.41 -21.26 11.95
N LEU A 344 11.66 -20.05 11.45
CA LEU A 344 12.49 -19.83 10.26
C LEU A 344 13.92 -20.35 10.45
N LEU A 345 14.58 -19.93 11.54
CA LEU A 345 15.95 -20.33 11.87
C LEU A 345 16.07 -21.86 11.98
N ASN A 346 15.13 -22.51 12.65
CA ASN A 346 15.13 -23.96 12.81
C ASN A 346 14.50 -24.74 11.65
N SER A 347 14.20 -24.07 10.52
CA SER A 347 13.68 -24.76 9.35
C SER A 347 14.71 -25.79 8.83
N PRO A 348 14.28 -26.99 8.36
CA PRO A 348 15.20 -28.03 7.93
C PRO A 348 16.21 -27.58 6.86
N GLY A 349 15.83 -26.67 5.96
CA GLY A 349 16.75 -26.15 4.93
C GLY A 349 17.84 -25.24 5.48
N LEU A 350 17.48 -24.31 6.38
CA LEU A 350 18.42 -23.35 6.94
C LEU A 350 19.33 -23.99 7.99
N ARG A 351 18.74 -24.71 8.95
CA ARG A 351 19.47 -25.32 10.06
C ARG A 351 20.51 -26.33 9.58
N ASP A 352 20.14 -27.17 8.62
CA ASP A 352 21.05 -28.20 8.09
C ASP A 352 22.14 -27.62 7.17
N ALA A 353 21.93 -26.42 6.59
CA ALA A 353 22.96 -25.74 5.82
C ALA A 353 24.08 -25.16 6.71
N VAL A 354 23.72 -24.73 7.93
CA VAL A 354 24.67 -24.15 8.90
C VAL A 354 25.40 -25.23 9.71
N ILE A 355 24.71 -26.30 10.14
CA ILE A 355 25.32 -27.38 10.93
C ILE A 355 26.09 -28.32 10.00
N GLN A 356 27.42 -28.26 10.07
CA GLN A 356 28.31 -28.98 9.14
C GLN A 356 29.21 -30.03 9.83
N ARG A 357 29.01 -30.27 11.13
CA ARG A 357 29.83 -31.19 11.93
C ARG A 357 29.04 -32.14 12.81
#